data_AF-A0A3M1FTD0-F1
#
_entry.id   AF-A0A3M1FTD0-F1
#
_cell.length_a   1.000
_cell.length_b   1.000
_cell.length_c   1.000
_cell.angle_alpha   90.00
_cell.angle_beta   90.00
_cell.angle_gamma   90.00
#
_symmetry.space_group_name_H-M   'P 1'
#
loop_
_entity.id
_entity.type
_entity.pdbx_description
1 polymer ?
#
loop_
_entity_poly.entity_id
_entity_poly.type
_entity_poly.pdbx_seq_one_letter_code
_entity_poly.pdbx_strand_id
1 'polypeptide(L)'
;NSKLAYKKFISIFGEEAGENKEINSPLQYPLWASTSAKNPSFHPLIYVENLIGPHTVNTVPPKTLKALMEQCNVRASLKEGLSAAEAVLEELRSIGVPFDNLLVKLEEDGVKAFADSYNKLLKALEDKFSLL
;
A
#
# COMPACT_ATOMS: atom_id res chain seq x y z
N ASN A 1 -9.88 -2.33 0.99
CA ASN A 1 -8.72 -3.22 1.28
C ASN A 1 -7.81 -2.66 2.37
N SER A 2 -6.95 -1.65 2.11
CA SER A 2 -5.91 -1.20 3.06
C SER A 2 -6.42 -0.76 4.44
N LYS A 3 -7.60 -0.12 4.51
CA LYS A 3 -8.24 0.23 5.79
C LYS A 3 -8.57 -1.01 6.64
N LEU A 4 -8.95 -2.13 6.01
CA LEU A 4 -9.21 -3.39 6.72
C LEU A 4 -7.91 -4.09 7.14
N ALA A 5 -6.85 -3.98 6.35
CA ALA A 5 -5.52 -4.42 6.76
C ALA A 5 -5.06 -3.65 8.01
N TYR A 6 -5.33 -2.35 8.08
CA TYR A 6 -5.06 -1.55 9.28
C TYR A 6 -5.94 -1.94 10.48
N LYS A 7 -7.25 -2.18 10.26
CA LYS A 7 -8.14 -2.73 11.30
C LYS A 7 -7.59 -4.06 11.84
N LYS A 8 -7.07 -4.92 10.96
CA LYS A 8 -6.44 -6.19 11.34
C LYS A 8 -5.15 -5.96 12.15
N PHE A 9 -4.30 -5.03 11.73
CA PHE A 9 -3.10 -4.62 12.49
C PHE A 9 -3.46 -4.20 13.92
N ILE A 10 -4.44 -3.31 14.09
CA ILE A 10 -4.94 -2.89 15.41
C ILE A 10 -5.46 -4.09 16.21
N SER A 11 -6.18 -5.03 15.58
CA SER A 11 -6.69 -6.21 16.31
C SER A 11 -5.58 -7.16 16.80
N ILE A 12 -4.42 -7.17 16.14
CA ILE A 12 -3.29 -8.05 16.49
C ILE A 12 -2.43 -7.41 17.57
N PHE A 13 -2.09 -6.13 17.39
CA PHE A 13 -1.11 -5.46 18.22
C PHE A 13 -1.76 -4.54 19.26
N GLY A 14 -3.00 -4.08 19.07
CA GLY A 14 -3.61 -3.04 19.89
C GLY A 14 -3.21 -1.64 19.41
N GLU A 15 -4.00 -0.63 19.79
CA GLU A 15 -3.75 0.76 19.34
C GLU A 15 -2.52 1.38 20.00
N GLU A 16 -2.20 1.00 21.24
CA GLU A 16 -1.13 1.60 22.06
C GLU A 16 0.17 0.78 22.06
N ALA A 17 0.23 -0.35 21.36
CA ALA A 17 1.39 -1.24 21.48
C ALA A 17 2.70 -0.67 20.93
N GLY A 18 2.65 0.39 20.11
CA GLY A 18 3.84 1.12 19.70
C GLY A 18 4.37 2.08 20.77
N GLU A 19 3.57 2.35 21.80
CA GLU A 19 3.84 3.32 22.87
C GLU A 19 4.19 2.64 24.21
N ASN A 20 3.93 1.33 24.32
CA ASN A 20 4.27 0.55 25.51
C ASN A 20 5.78 0.30 25.61
N LYS A 21 6.45 1.10 26.44
CA LYS A 21 7.89 1.04 26.72
C LYS A 21 8.36 -0.27 27.37
N GLU A 22 7.44 -1.13 27.84
CA GLU A 22 7.78 -2.44 28.40
C GLU A 22 7.91 -3.52 27.32
N ILE A 23 7.36 -3.28 26.11
CA ILE A 23 7.51 -4.19 24.98
C ILE A 23 8.86 -3.91 24.30
N ASN A 24 9.87 -4.73 24.63
CA ASN A 24 11.22 -4.64 24.06
C ASN A 24 11.33 -5.09 22.59
N SER A 25 10.22 -5.18 21.85
CA SER A 25 10.20 -5.61 20.45
C SER A 25 9.52 -4.56 19.57
N PRO A 26 10.16 -4.09 18.49
CA PRO A 26 9.54 -3.13 17.58
C PRO A 26 8.35 -3.76 16.86
N LEU A 27 7.23 -3.03 16.78
CA LEU A 27 6.07 -3.45 16.00
C LEU A 27 6.38 -3.44 14.50
N GLN A 28 5.82 -4.40 13.77
CA GLN A 28 5.80 -4.37 12.30
C GLN A 28 4.69 -3.43 11.84
N TYR A 29 5.06 -2.22 11.41
CA TYR A 29 4.11 -1.24 10.89
C TYR A 29 3.63 -1.59 9.49
N PRO A 30 2.31 -1.44 9.20
CA PRO A 30 1.80 -1.50 7.84
C PRO A 30 2.48 -0.44 6.97
N LEU A 31 2.95 -0.86 5.79
CA LEU A 31 3.53 0.01 4.78
C LEU A 31 2.64 0.04 3.54
N TRP A 32 2.21 1.23 3.14
CA TRP A 32 1.42 1.46 1.94
C TRP A 32 2.35 1.72 0.76
N ALA A 33 2.37 0.78 -0.19
CA ALA A 33 3.13 0.89 -1.43
C ALA A 33 2.22 1.13 -2.65
N SER A 34 2.81 1.59 -3.76
CA SER A 34 2.10 1.87 -5.01
C SER A 34 0.93 2.87 -4.84
N THR A 35 1.13 3.90 -4.02
CA THR A 35 0.13 4.91 -3.65
C THR A 35 0.09 6.13 -4.58
N SER A 36 0.68 6.04 -5.78
CA SER A 36 0.46 7.04 -6.83
C SER A 36 -0.85 6.76 -7.57
N ALA A 37 -1.68 7.80 -7.75
CA ALA A 37 -2.84 7.73 -8.63
C ALA A 37 -2.42 7.28 -10.05
N LYS A 38 -3.02 6.18 -10.53
CA LYS A 38 -2.76 5.65 -11.88
C LYS A 38 -3.73 6.18 -12.92
N ASN A 39 -4.92 6.59 -12.49
CA ASN A 39 -5.91 7.23 -13.34
C ASN A 39 -5.79 8.77 -13.20
N PRO A 40 -5.54 9.52 -14.29
CA PRO A 40 -5.45 10.97 -14.27
C PRO A 40 -6.73 11.69 -13.79
N SER A 41 -7.89 11.04 -13.87
CA SER A 41 -9.15 11.63 -13.39
C SER A 41 -9.27 11.64 -11.86
N PHE A 42 -8.38 10.94 -11.15
CA PHE A 42 -8.40 10.90 -9.70
C PHE A 42 -7.52 11.99 -9.12
N HIS A 43 -7.88 12.44 -7.92
CA HIS A 43 -7.02 13.31 -7.13
C HIS A 43 -5.62 12.66 -6.98
N PRO A 44 -4.52 13.39 -7.24
CA PRO A 44 -3.17 12.80 -7.25
C PRO A 44 -2.78 12.20 -5.90
N LEU A 45 -3.39 12.66 -4.81
CA LEU A 45 -3.18 12.17 -3.45
C LEU A 45 -4.28 11.25 -2.94
N ILE A 46 -5.18 10.76 -3.80
CA ILE A 46 -6.33 9.93 -3.41
C ILE A 46 -5.94 8.76 -2.49
N TYR A 47 -4.82 8.11 -2.72
CA TYR A 47 -4.36 7.03 -1.85
C TYR A 47 -3.68 7.55 -0.58
N VAL A 48 -2.81 8.56 -0.69
CA VAL A 48 -2.06 9.05 0.46
C VAL A 48 -2.99 9.67 1.50
N GLU A 49 -3.88 10.57 1.09
CA GLU A 49 -4.80 11.28 1.99
C GLU A 49 -5.81 10.36 2.67
N ASN A 50 -6.13 9.22 2.08
CA ASN A 50 -7.09 8.26 2.64
C ASN A 50 -6.42 7.16 3.49
N LEU A 51 -5.09 7.21 3.64
CA LEU A 51 -4.30 6.19 4.35
C LEU A 51 -3.41 6.78 5.46
N ILE A 52 -3.76 7.94 5.99
CA ILE A 52 -3.01 8.60 7.07
C ILE A 52 -3.50 8.04 8.40
N GLY A 53 -2.60 7.41 9.15
CA GLY A 53 -2.89 6.89 10.49
C GLY A 53 -1.62 6.55 11.28
N PRO A 54 -1.73 6.43 12.62
CA PRO A 54 -0.57 6.16 13.47
C PRO A 54 0.02 4.78 13.19
N HIS A 55 1.32 4.66 13.43
CA HIS A 55 2.08 3.40 13.26
C HIS A 55 2.00 2.83 11.85
N THR A 56 2.01 3.69 10.84
CA THR A 56 2.06 3.28 9.43
C THR A 56 3.15 4.03 8.68
N VAL A 57 3.57 3.45 7.55
CA VAL A 57 4.51 4.07 6.61
C VAL A 57 3.83 4.17 5.25
N ASN A 58 4.09 5.23 4.49
CA ASN A 58 3.68 5.31 3.09
C ASN A 58 4.93 5.58 2.24
N THR A 59 5.22 4.68 1.30
CA THR A 59 6.33 4.86 0.37
C THR A 59 5.81 5.44 -0.94
N VAL A 60 6.31 6.62 -1.30
CA VAL A 60 5.81 7.41 -2.43
C VAL A 60 6.95 7.78 -3.38
N PRO A 61 6.72 7.81 -4.70
CA PRO A 61 7.72 8.33 -5.62
C PRO A 61 7.83 9.86 -5.53
N PRO A 62 8.92 10.47 -6.03
CA PRO A 62 9.16 11.91 -5.94
C PRO A 62 8.01 12.79 -6.45
N LYS A 63 7.31 12.36 -7.51
CA LYS A 63 6.15 13.10 -8.05
C LYS A 63 4.98 13.16 -7.04
N THR A 64 4.68 12.05 -6.36
CA THR A 64 3.62 12.01 -5.35
C THR A 64 4.06 12.77 -4.10
N LEU A 65 5.35 12.69 -3.72
CA LEU A 65 5.90 13.49 -2.62
C LEU A 65 5.77 15.00 -2.88
N LYS A 66 6.08 15.46 -4.09
CA LYS A 66 5.91 16.86 -4.48
C LYS A 66 4.45 17.31 -4.32
N ALA A 67 3.51 16.54 -4.87
CA ALA A 67 2.08 16.84 -4.72
C ALA A 67 1.66 16.86 -3.25
N LEU A 68 2.22 15.98 -2.42
CA LEU A 68 1.94 15.95 -0.98
C LEU A 68 2.39 17.25 -0.29
N MET A 69 3.59 17.73 -0.60
CA MET A 69 4.13 18.96 -0.03
C MET A 69 3.34 20.21 -0.42
N GLU A 70 2.69 20.21 -1.58
CA GLU A 70 1.98 21.38 -2.11
C GLU A 70 0.53 21.49 -1.64
N GLN A 71 -0.17 20.36 -1.48
CA GLN A 71 -1.65 20.37 -1.37
C GLN A 71 -2.25 19.26 -0.52
N CYS A 72 -1.47 18.52 0.27
CA CYS A 72 -2.02 17.42 1.08
C CYS A 72 -2.94 17.91 2.20
N ASN A 73 -4.15 17.37 2.24
CA ASN A 73 -5.05 17.50 3.38
C ASN A 73 -4.75 16.43 4.46
N VAL A 74 -3.90 16.78 5.42
CA VAL A 74 -3.48 15.87 6.50
C VAL A 74 -4.59 15.71 7.54
N ARG A 75 -5.10 14.47 7.67
CA ARG A 75 -6.09 14.09 8.70
C ARG A 75 -5.97 12.60 9.04
N ALA A 76 -6.44 12.15 10.19
CA ALA A 76 -6.40 10.73 10.60
C ALA A 76 -7.45 9.87 9.84
N SER A 77 -7.27 9.73 8.53
CA SER A 77 -8.27 9.18 7.60
C SER A 77 -8.38 7.66 7.58
N LEU A 78 -7.41 6.95 8.14
CA LEU A 78 -7.31 5.50 8.03
C LEU A 78 -8.44 4.76 8.77
N LYS A 79 -9.01 5.38 9.81
CA LYS A 79 -10.17 4.86 10.56
C LYS A 79 -11.51 5.37 10.03
N GLU A 80 -11.52 6.34 9.12
CA GLU A 80 -12.77 6.85 8.54
C GLU A 80 -13.45 5.76 7.70
N GLY A 81 -14.76 5.57 7.87
CA GLY A 81 -15.56 4.73 6.97
C GLY A 81 -15.17 3.25 6.93
N LEU A 82 -14.69 2.66 8.04
CA LEU A 82 -14.32 1.23 8.09
C LEU A 82 -15.48 0.31 7.69
N SER A 83 -16.69 0.55 8.23
CA SER A 83 -17.87 -0.25 7.87
C SER A 83 -18.22 -0.14 6.39
N ALA A 84 -18.06 1.05 5.80
CA ALA A 84 -18.27 1.23 4.35
C ALA A 84 -17.20 0.48 3.54
N ALA A 85 -15.95 0.48 4.00
CA ALA A 85 -14.88 -0.28 3.35
C ALA A 85 -15.11 -1.80 3.41
N GLU A 86 -15.73 -2.33 4.47
CA GLU A 86 -16.17 -3.72 4.56
C GLU A 86 -17.33 -3.99 3.60
N ALA A 87 -18.34 -3.13 3.60
CA ALA A 87 -19.50 -3.24 2.71
C ALA A 87 -19.11 -3.27 1.23
N VAL A 88 -18.15 -2.43 0.81
CA VAL A 88 -17.64 -2.42 -0.58
C VAL A 88 -17.00 -3.75 -0.95
N LEU A 89 -16.23 -4.39 -0.06
CA LEU A 89 -15.63 -5.68 -0.37
C LEU A 89 -16.68 -6.80 -0.44
N GLU A 90 -17.70 -6.74 0.40
CA GLU A 90 -18.80 -7.70 0.37
C GLU A 90 -19.67 -7.52 -0.88
N GLU A 91 -19.93 -6.27 -1.29
CA GLU A 91 -20.63 -5.95 -2.53
C GLU A 91 -19.88 -6.48 -3.76
N LEU A 92 -18.56 -6.32 -3.81
CA LEU A 92 -17.75 -6.90 -4.91
C LEU A 92 -17.94 -8.42 -4.99
N ARG A 93 -17.97 -9.11 -3.85
CA ARG A 93 -18.22 -10.56 -3.80
C ARG A 93 -19.64 -10.90 -4.25
N SER A 94 -20.65 -10.13 -3.83
CA SER A 94 -22.05 -10.40 -4.15
C SER A 94 -22.37 -10.23 -5.64
N ILE A 95 -21.69 -9.31 -6.34
CA ILE A 95 -21.83 -9.14 -7.80
C ILE A 95 -20.97 -10.14 -8.61
N GLY A 96 -20.35 -11.11 -7.94
CA GLY A 96 -19.61 -12.19 -8.58
C GLY A 96 -18.16 -11.85 -8.94
N VAL A 97 -17.57 -10.79 -8.39
CA VAL A 97 -16.12 -10.57 -8.52
C VAL A 97 -15.42 -11.66 -7.69
N PRO A 98 -14.57 -12.50 -8.31
CA PRO A 98 -13.85 -13.54 -7.59
C PRO A 98 -12.67 -12.93 -6.84
N PHE A 99 -12.97 -12.19 -5.77
CA PHE A 99 -12.00 -11.34 -5.07
C PHE A 99 -10.79 -12.13 -4.58
N ASP A 100 -10.99 -13.34 -4.07
CA ASP A 100 -9.88 -14.16 -3.57
C ASP A 100 -8.96 -14.61 -4.73
N ASN A 101 -9.51 -14.99 -5.88
CA ASN A 101 -8.72 -15.28 -7.09
C ASN A 101 -8.01 -14.03 -7.63
N LEU A 102 -8.63 -12.85 -7.51
CA LEU A 102 -8.01 -11.59 -7.88
C LEU A 102 -6.78 -11.31 -7.00
N LEU A 103 -6.85 -11.57 -5.70
CA LEU A 103 -5.70 -11.41 -4.81
C LEU A 103 -4.54 -12.35 -5.19
N VAL A 104 -4.84 -13.63 -5.45
CA VAL A 104 -3.84 -14.62 -5.91
C VAL A 104 -3.18 -14.13 -7.21
N LYS A 105 -3.99 -13.72 -8.18
CA LYS A 105 -3.48 -13.20 -9.45
C LYS A 105 -2.59 -11.97 -9.27
N LEU A 106 -2.98 -11.02 -8.41
CA LEU A 106 -2.16 -9.84 -8.14
C LEU A 106 -0.81 -10.19 -7.51
N GLU A 107 -0.76 -11.22 -6.67
CA GLU A 107 0.50 -11.74 -6.11
C GLU A 107 1.38 -12.35 -7.21
N GLU A 108 0.82 -13.24 -8.03
CA GLU A 108 1.53 -13.90 -9.14
C GLU A 108 2.06 -12.88 -10.17
N ASP A 109 1.21 -11.94 -10.61
CA ASP A 109 1.57 -10.87 -11.53
C ASP A 109 2.66 -9.97 -10.91
N GLY A 110 2.58 -9.72 -9.60
CA GLY A 110 3.59 -8.98 -8.84
C GLY A 110 4.94 -9.68 -8.85
N VAL A 111 5.01 -10.95 -8.42
CA VAL A 111 6.24 -11.75 -8.41
C VAL A 111 6.86 -11.80 -9.81
N LYS A 112 6.04 -12.01 -10.84
CA LYS A 112 6.50 -11.99 -12.22
C LYS A 112 7.11 -10.64 -12.60
N ALA A 113 6.45 -9.52 -12.29
CA ALA A 113 6.94 -8.19 -12.62
C ALA A 113 8.30 -7.87 -11.97
N PHE A 114 8.51 -8.32 -10.72
CA PHE A 114 9.80 -8.20 -10.05
C PHE A 114 10.88 -9.06 -10.72
N ALA A 115 10.59 -10.33 -11.03
CA ALA A 115 11.52 -11.22 -11.72
C ALA A 115 11.91 -10.69 -13.11
N ASP A 116 10.95 -10.21 -13.88
CA ASP A 116 11.18 -9.61 -15.19
C ASP A 116 12.06 -8.36 -15.08
N SER A 117 11.83 -7.51 -14.06
CA SER A 117 12.64 -6.30 -13.83
C SER A 117 14.08 -6.65 -13.42
N TYR A 118 14.26 -7.71 -12.63
CA TYR A 118 15.58 -8.21 -12.25
C TYR A 118 16.35 -8.79 -13.44
N ASN A 119 15.69 -9.60 -14.28
CA ASN A 119 16.31 -10.14 -15.50
C ASN A 119 16.74 -9.03 -16.48
N LYS A 120 15.93 -7.96 -16.60
CA LYS A 120 16.31 -6.77 -17.38
C LYS A 120 17.57 -6.10 -16.83
N LEU A 121 17.70 -6.00 -15.50
CA LEU A 121 18.91 -5.47 -14.86
C LEU A 121 20.13 -6.33 -15.18
N LEU A 122 20.02 -7.65 -15.04
CA LEU A 122 21.13 -8.58 -15.36
C LEU A 122 21.55 -8.45 -16.83
N LYS A 123 20.58 -8.40 -17.75
CA LYS A 123 20.86 -8.22 -19.18
C LYS A 123 21.61 -6.91 -19.46
N ALA A 124 21.19 -5.82 -18.83
CA ALA A 124 21.87 -4.53 -18.97
C ALA A 124 23.32 -4.56 -18.45
N LEU A 125 23.60 -5.34 -17.40
CA LEU A 125 24.97 -5.54 -16.90
C LEU A 125 25.81 -6.37 -17.88
N GLU A 126 25.28 -7.48 -18.39
CA GLU A 126 25.95 -8.31 -19.40
C GLU A 126 26.32 -7.51 -20.64
N ASP A 127 25.37 -6.73 -21.16
CA ASP A 127 25.59 -5.88 -22.33
C ASP A 127 26.72 -4.87 -22.07
N LYS A 128 26.77 -4.28 -20.87
CA LYS A 128 27.85 -3.37 -20.47
C LYS A 128 29.20 -4.06 -20.34
N PHE A 129 29.25 -5.30 -19.81
CA PHE A 129 30.48 -6.08 -19.73
C PHE A 129 31.01 -6.49 -21.10
N SER A 130 30.12 -6.81 -22.05
CA SER A 130 30.51 -7.21 -23.41
C SER A 130 31.15 -6.11 -24.26
N LEU A 131 31.04 -4.85 -23.81
CA LEU A 131 31.62 -3.67 -24.45
C LEU A 131 33.02 -3.29 -23.89
N LEU A 132 33.48 -4.00 -22.85
CA LEU A 132 34.81 -3.84 -22.24
C LEU A 132 35.78 -4.91 -22.77
#